data_AF-N6V3E2-F1
#
_entry.id   AF-N6V3E2-F1
#
_cell.length_a   1.000
_cell.length_b   1.000
_cell.length_c   1.000
_cell.angle_alpha   90.00
_cell.angle_beta   90.00
_cell.angle_gamma   90.00
#
_symmetry.space_group_name_H-M   'P 1'
#
loop_
_entity.id
_entity.type
_entity.pdbx_description
1 polymer ?
#
loop_
_entity_poly.entity_id
_entity_poly.type
_entity_poly.pdbx_seq_one_letter_code
_entity_poly.pdbx_strand_id
1 'polypeptide(L)'
;MAIPGYVQTNFQTLLRAATDGNLALMECLDSRTQEPRYVLCAVGHDGTDRVFTPFGHLIGGNPYEAYFPPDPDDPRGFLTAAQAVSVSCRRWRGRRCRSDVSPEVWQSLLGGSSVVALAGDMTLRRVRVMNDYRIELVGFTDGMRDRLRSFGLFSEMIAWKGRFLIPASDDGQAVLSRLIERHRIVDVAGRG
;
A
#
# COMPACT_ATOMS: atom_id res chain seq x y z
N MET A 1 -5.43 24.14 -4.26
CA MET A 1 -4.35 24.96 -4.86
C MET A 1 -3.76 24.26 -6.08
N ALA A 2 -3.24 24.98 -7.07
CA ALA A 2 -2.54 24.37 -8.21
C ALA A 2 -1.12 23.93 -7.80
N ILE A 3 -0.71 22.73 -8.24
CA ILE A 3 0.63 22.20 -7.97
C ILE A 3 1.66 23.11 -8.67
N PRO A 4 2.72 23.58 -7.99
CA PRO A 4 3.73 24.45 -8.60
C PRO A 4 4.35 23.84 -9.86
N GLY A 5 4.64 24.67 -10.87
CA GLY A 5 5.13 24.20 -12.17
C GLY A 5 6.42 23.37 -12.09
N TYR A 6 7.36 23.73 -11.21
CA TYR A 6 8.60 22.96 -11.03
C TYR A 6 8.33 21.53 -10.50
N VAL A 7 7.31 21.35 -9.65
CA VAL A 7 6.91 20.03 -9.14
C VAL A 7 6.33 19.18 -10.27
N GLN A 8 5.51 19.79 -11.13
CA GLN A 8 4.94 19.11 -12.29
C GLN A 8 6.04 18.69 -13.28
N THR A 9 6.99 19.58 -13.58
CA THR A 9 8.13 19.27 -14.44
C THR A 9 8.96 18.12 -13.89
N ASN A 10 9.28 18.15 -12.59
CA ASN A 10 10.00 17.06 -11.93
C ASN A 10 9.24 15.73 -12.04
N PHE A 11 7.93 15.73 -11.82
CA PHE A 11 7.10 14.55 -11.98
C PHE A 11 7.10 14.01 -13.42
N GLN A 12 7.05 14.89 -14.43
CA GLN A 12 7.12 14.48 -15.84
C GLN A 12 8.48 13.86 -16.19
N THR A 13 9.58 14.40 -15.65
CA THR A 13 10.91 13.77 -15.82
C THR A 13 10.94 12.38 -15.20
N LEU A 14 10.35 12.21 -14.02
CA LEU A 14 10.26 10.91 -13.37
C LEU A 14 9.49 9.89 -14.21
N LEU A 15 8.36 10.29 -14.81
CA LEU A 15 7.57 9.41 -15.69
C LEU A 15 8.35 8.97 -16.93
N ARG A 16 9.13 9.87 -17.53
CA ARG A 16 10.00 9.54 -18.68
C ARG A 16 11.09 8.55 -18.27
N ALA A 17 11.81 8.85 -17.20
CA ALA A 17 12.84 7.96 -16.67
C ALA A 17 12.30 6.57 -16.32
N ALA A 18 11.09 6.49 -15.75
CA ALA A 18 10.40 5.22 -15.48
C ALA A 18 10.08 4.44 -16.75
N THR A 19 9.58 5.12 -17.78
CA THR A 19 9.24 4.52 -19.08
C THR A 19 10.49 3.94 -19.76
N ASP A 20 11.62 4.62 -19.62
CA ASP A 20 12.88 4.24 -20.23
C ASP A 20 13.69 3.24 -19.38
N GLY A 21 13.19 2.83 -18.21
CA GLY A 21 13.89 1.94 -17.29
C GLY A 21 15.09 2.58 -16.58
N ASN A 22 15.18 3.90 -16.60
CA ASN A 22 16.30 4.70 -16.11
C ASN A 22 16.02 5.24 -14.69
N LEU A 23 15.57 4.38 -13.79
CA LEU A 23 15.39 4.71 -12.38
C LEU A 23 16.44 4.01 -11.53
N ALA A 24 16.94 4.72 -10.52
CA ALA A 24 17.82 4.17 -9.50
C ALA A 24 17.28 4.49 -8.11
N LEU A 25 17.50 3.56 -7.18
CA LEU A 25 17.33 3.79 -5.75
C LEU A 25 18.73 3.88 -5.14
N MET A 26 18.99 4.94 -4.40
CA MET A 26 20.31 5.20 -3.82
C MET A 26 20.19 5.56 -2.33
N GLU A 27 21.06 5.00 -1.50
CA GLU A 27 21.17 5.44 -0.11
C GLU A 27 21.98 6.75 -0.07
N CYS A 28 21.35 7.81 0.40
CA CYS A 28 21.93 9.15 0.53
C CYS A 28 21.90 9.58 1.99
N LEU A 29 22.81 10.45 2.37
CA LEU A 29 22.79 11.09 3.68
C LEU A 29 21.97 12.39 3.60
N ASP A 30 20.93 12.54 4.42
CA ASP A 30 20.20 13.79 4.53
C ASP A 30 21.16 14.88 5.03
N SER A 31 21.40 15.92 4.23
CA SER A 31 22.41 16.93 4.55
C SER A 31 22.10 17.70 5.84
N ARG A 32 20.82 17.79 6.23
CA ARG A 32 20.38 18.51 7.41
C ARG A 32 20.35 17.62 8.64
N THR A 33 19.80 16.41 8.54
CA THR A 33 19.62 15.51 9.70
C THR A 33 20.76 14.52 9.88
N GLN A 34 21.61 14.33 8.86
CA GLN A 34 22.66 13.31 8.83
C GLN A 34 22.12 11.87 8.96
N GLU A 35 20.85 11.64 8.61
CA GLU A 35 20.25 10.31 8.60
C GLU A 35 20.32 9.69 7.20
N PRO A 36 20.54 8.37 7.08
CA PRO A 36 20.39 7.67 5.81
C PRO A 36 18.95 7.76 5.28
N ARG A 37 18.81 8.09 4.01
CA ARG A 37 17.55 8.16 3.26
C ARG A 37 17.70 7.42 1.94
N TYR A 38 16.70 6.64 1.56
CA TYR A 38 16.67 6.01 0.24
C TYR A 38 16.05 6.98 -0.76
N VAL A 39 16.82 7.45 -1.73
CA VAL A 39 16.43 8.47 -2.71
C VAL A 39 16.14 7.84 -4.06
N LEU A 40 14.97 8.18 -4.61
CA LEU A 40 14.59 7.88 -5.99
C LEU A 40 15.25 8.89 -6.93
N CYS A 41 16.06 8.36 -7.84
CA CYS A 41 16.82 9.13 -8.81
C CYS A 41 16.41 8.75 -10.23
N ALA A 42 16.31 9.73 -11.14
CA ALA A 42 16.41 9.44 -12.56
C ALA A 42 17.88 9.29 -12.93
N VAL A 43 18.16 8.34 -13.81
CA VAL A 43 19.48 8.10 -14.38
C VAL A 43 19.51 8.77 -15.74
N GLY A 44 20.41 9.74 -15.87
CA GLY A 44 20.77 10.37 -17.13
C GLY A 44 22.18 9.97 -17.54
N HIS A 45 22.59 10.47 -18.70
CA HIS A 45 23.94 10.32 -19.22
C HIS A 45 24.49 11.69 -19.60
N ASP A 46 25.73 11.94 -19.24
CA ASP A 46 26.52 13.08 -19.71
C ASP A 46 27.82 12.54 -20.30
N GLY A 47 27.87 12.44 -21.63
CA GLY A 47 28.93 11.72 -22.34
C GLY A 47 28.98 10.24 -21.92
N THR A 48 30.10 9.82 -21.33
CA THR A 48 30.29 8.46 -20.79
C THR A 48 29.79 8.30 -19.37
N ASP A 49 29.52 9.40 -18.66
CA ASP A 49 29.20 9.38 -17.24
C ASP A 49 27.70 9.19 -17.01
N ARG A 50 27.37 8.51 -15.91
CA ARG A 50 26.00 8.42 -15.42
C ARG A 50 25.73 9.56 -14.46
N VAL A 51 24.67 10.29 -14.72
CA VAL A 51 24.22 11.39 -13.86
C VAL A 51 22.97 10.93 -13.11
N PHE A 52 22.93 11.16 -11.80
CA PHE A 52 21.81 10.79 -10.96
C PHE A 52 21.11 12.05 -10.48
N THR A 53 19.88 12.27 -10.93
CA THR A 53 19.06 13.42 -10.53
C THR A 53 18.07 12.98 -9.43
N PRO A 54 18.20 13.45 -8.18
CA PRO A 54 17.31 13.07 -7.10
C PRO A 54 15.94 13.77 -7.23
N PHE A 55 14.85 13.01 -7.10
CA PHE A 55 13.47 13.53 -7.16
C PHE A 55 12.78 13.56 -5.79
N GLY A 56 13.09 12.60 -4.95
CA GLY A 56 12.49 12.47 -3.62
C GLY A 56 13.04 11.25 -2.90
N HIS A 57 12.87 11.21 -1.58
CA HIS A 57 13.24 10.04 -0.79
C HIS A 57 12.02 9.20 -0.46
N LEU A 58 12.22 7.89 -0.37
CA LEU A 58 11.28 7.00 0.27
C LEU A 58 11.26 7.32 1.77
N ILE A 59 10.05 7.35 2.33
CA ILE A 59 9.87 7.51 3.76
C ILE A 59 10.36 6.23 4.46
N GLY A 60 10.96 6.37 5.63
CA GLY A 60 11.09 5.25 6.55
C GLY A 60 9.79 5.04 7.32
N GLY A 61 9.32 3.80 7.42
CA GLY A 61 8.06 3.49 8.12
C GLY A 61 6.81 3.72 7.27
N ASN A 62 5.69 4.03 7.93
CA ASN A 62 4.36 4.10 7.31
C ASN A 62 4.09 5.51 6.71
N PRO A 63 3.92 5.66 5.39
CA PRO A 63 3.69 6.97 4.76
C PRO A 63 2.37 7.65 5.18
N TYR A 64 1.36 6.89 5.62
CA TYR A 64 0.07 7.44 6.07
C TYR A 64 0.14 8.17 7.42
N GLU A 65 1.19 7.91 8.20
CA GLU A 65 1.47 8.65 9.43
C GLU A 65 2.26 9.93 9.15
N ALA A 66 2.99 9.98 8.03
CA ALA A 66 3.81 11.12 7.64
C ALA A 66 3.05 12.17 6.81
N TYR A 67 2.04 11.75 6.04
CA TYR A 67 1.37 12.63 5.09
C TYR A 67 -0.15 12.56 5.19
N PHE A 68 -0.76 13.75 5.20
CA PHE A 68 -2.20 13.94 5.10
C PHE A 68 -2.59 14.25 3.65
N PRO A 69 -3.49 13.48 3.02
CA PRO A 69 -3.93 13.77 1.66
C PRO A 69 -4.78 15.06 1.63
N PRO A 70 -4.88 15.75 0.48
CA PRO A 70 -5.73 16.92 0.36
C PRO A 70 -7.20 16.58 0.63
N ASP A 71 -7.91 17.50 1.27
CA ASP A 71 -9.35 17.39 1.48
C ASP A 71 -10.09 17.66 0.16
N PRO A 72 -10.92 16.72 -0.36
CA PRO A 72 -11.68 16.96 -1.58
C PRO A 72 -12.76 18.05 -1.42
N ASP A 73 -13.23 18.29 -0.20
CA ASP A 73 -14.31 19.24 0.11
C ASP A 73 -13.75 20.61 0.55
N ASP A 74 -12.46 20.68 0.91
CA ASP A 74 -11.73 21.92 1.18
C ASP A 74 -10.45 22.03 0.32
N PRO A 75 -10.42 22.91 -0.72
CA PRO A 75 -9.29 23.06 -1.63
C PRO A 75 -8.02 23.64 -0.98
N ARG A 76 -8.08 24.04 0.30
CA ARG A 76 -6.94 24.46 1.13
C ARG A 76 -6.67 23.51 2.30
N GLY A 77 -7.54 22.51 2.51
CA GLY A 77 -7.49 21.58 3.62
C GLY A 77 -6.75 20.29 3.31
N PHE A 78 -6.36 19.58 4.38
CA PHE A 78 -5.80 18.24 4.33
C PHE A 78 -6.55 17.35 5.33
N LEU A 79 -6.79 16.10 4.95
CA LEU A 79 -7.46 15.13 5.80
C LEU A 79 -6.49 14.60 6.85
N THR A 80 -6.86 14.66 8.11
CA THR A 80 -6.13 13.94 9.17
C THR A 80 -6.15 12.43 8.91
N ALA A 81 -5.25 11.67 9.55
CA ALA A 81 -5.21 10.20 9.43
C ALA A 81 -6.60 9.56 9.65
N ALA A 82 -7.35 10.01 10.67
CA ALA A 82 -8.70 9.54 10.95
C ALA A 82 -9.72 9.86 9.84
N GLN A 83 -9.55 10.97 9.12
CA GLN A 83 -10.46 11.43 8.06
C GLN A 83 -10.09 10.84 6.69
N ALA A 84 -8.81 10.60 6.41
CA ALA A 84 -8.33 10.00 5.17
C ALA A 84 -8.91 8.60 4.92
N VAL A 85 -9.02 7.80 5.98
CA VAL A 85 -9.67 6.47 5.99
C VAL A 85 -11.14 6.55 5.51
N SER A 86 -11.84 7.64 5.86
CA SER A 86 -13.25 7.84 5.50
C SER A 86 -13.46 8.28 4.05
N VAL A 87 -12.50 9.00 3.44
CA VAL A 87 -12.64 9.54 2.07
C VAL A 87 -12.32 8.51 0.99
N SER A 88 -11.37 7.60 1.24
CA SER A 88 -11.13 6.40 0.40
C SER A 88 -12.43 5.57 0.24
N CYS A 89 -13.25 5.53 1.29
CA CYS A 89 -14.55 4.85 1.31
C CYS A 89 -15.65 5.60 0.52
N ARG A 90 -15.63 6.95 0.51
CA ARG A 90 -16.66 7.77 -0.15
C ARG A 90 -16.56 7.83 -1.68
N ARG A 91 -15.38 7.63 -2.26
CA ARG A 91 -15.16 7.78 -3.72
C ARG A 91 -15.62 6.59 -4.56
N TRP A 92 -15.91 5.43 -3.95
CA TRP A 92 -16.49 4.27 -4.62
C TRP A 92 -18.01 4.26 -4.47
N ARG A 93 -18.70 4.86 -5.47
CA ARG A 93 -20.16 4.84 -5.71
C ARG A 93 -21.03 4.32 -4.55
N GLY A 94 -21.40 5.22 -3.64
CA GLY A 94 -22.72 5.24 -3.01
C GLY A 94 -23.14 4.04 -2.15
N ARG A 95 -22.21 3.28 -1.56
CA ARG A 95 -22.55 2.36 -0.46
C ARG A 95 -21.70 2.69 0.75
N ARG A 96 -22.35 2.95 1.88
CA ARG A 96 -21.71 2.86 3.20
C ARG A 96 -21.14 1.43 3.30
N CYS A 97 -19.82 1.26 3.30
CA CYS A 97 -19.22 0.04 3.85
C CYS A 97 -19.50 0.10 5.35
N ARG A 98 -20.56 -0.59 5.77
CA ARG A 98 -20.83 -0.87 7.17
C ARG A 98 -20.56 -2.35 7.35
N SER A 99 -19.29 -2.68 7.47
CA SER A 99 -18.85 -3.93 8.06
C SER A 99 -17.77 -3.57 9.06
N ASP A 100 -18.19 -3.42 10.31
CA ASP A 100 -17.31 -3.35 11.46
C ASP A 100 -16.66 -4.72 11.59
N VAL A 101 -15.58 -4.96 10.84
CA VAL A 101 -14.64 -6.01 11.23
C VAL A 101 -14.09 -5.56 12.57
N SER A 102 -14.35 -6.34 13.62
CA SER A 102 -13.82 -6.02 14.94
C SER A 102 -12.32 -5.75 14.80
N PRO A 103 -11.80 -4.60 15.28
CA PRO A 103 -10.37 -4.34 15.32
C PRO A 103 -9.57 -5.52 15.88
N GLU A 104 -10.18 -6.32 16.76
CA GLU A 104 -9.62 -7.55 17.32
C GLU A 104 -9.24 -8.58 16.25
N VAL A 105 -10.03 -8.78 15.20
CA VAL A 105 -9.75 -9.76 14.13
C VAL A 105 -8.58 -9.29 13.26
N TRP A 106 -8.51 -7.99 12.99
CA TRP A 106 -7.38 -7.40 12.27
C TRP A 106 -6.09 -7.50 13.10
N GLN A 107 -6.18 -7.15 14.39
CA GLN A 107 -5.05 -7.24 15.33
C GLN A 107 -4.61 -8.68 15.58
N SER A 108 -5.51 -9.67 15.59
CA SER A 108 -5.13 -11.08 15.73
C SER A 108 -4.41 -11.61 14.48
N LEU A 109 -4.82 -11.16 13.29
CA LEU A 109 -4.13 -11.45 12.04
C LEU A 109 -2.74 -10.80 12.00
N LEU A 110 -2.63 -9.49 12.27
CA LEU A 110 -1.36 -8.78 12.29
C LEU A 110 -0.43 -9.26 13.40
N GLY A 111 -0.98 -9.56 14.58
CA GLY A 111 -0.27 -10.16 15.70
C GLY A 111 0.20 -11.59 15.41
N GLY A 112 -0.38 -12.25 14.40
CA GLY A 112 -0.05 -13.62 14.01
C GLY A 112 -0.57 -14.67 14.99
N SER A 113 -1.44 -14.27 15.91
CA SER A 113 -2.08 -15.14 16.91
C SER A 113 -3.32 -15.85 16.36
N SER A 114 -3.74 -15.56 15.12
CA SER A 114 -4.87 -16.25 14.51
C SER A 114 -4.73 -16.46 13.00
N VAL A 115 -5.45 -17.47 12.51
CA VAL A 115 -5.77 -17.69 11.09
C VAL A 115 -7.27 -17.50 10.93
N VAL A 116 -7.69 -16.72 9.95
CA VAL A 116 -9.11 -16.46 9.68
C VAL A 116 -9.53 -17.24 8.44
N ALA A 117 -10.51 -18.13 8.59
CA ALA A 117 -11.10 -18.85 7.48
C ALA A 117 -12.29 -18.07 6.91
N LEU A 118 -12.32 -17.94 5.58
CA LEU A 118 -13.39 -17.30 4.83
C LEU A 118 -14.15 -18.34 4.01
N ALA A 119 -15.42 -18.07 3.74
CA ALA A 119 -16.24 -18.92 2.89
C ALA A 119 -15.61 -19.10 1.49
N GLY A 120 -15.64 -20.33 0.99
CA GLY A 120 -15.00 -20.71 -0.28
C GLY A 120 -13.56 -21.20 -0.12
N ASP A 121 -13.27 -21.92 0.97
CA ASP A 121 -11.98 -22.57 1.27
C ASP A 121 -10.77 -21.61 1.25
N MET A 122 -11.04 -20.33 1.54
CA MET A 122 -10.03 -19.29 1.60
C MET A 122 -9.58 -19.06 3.02
N THR A 123 -8.30 -18.73 3.19
CA THR A 123 -7.73 -18.44 4.51
C THR A 123 -6.86 -17.20 4.48
N LEU A 124 -6.96 -16.41 5.54
CA LEU A 124 -6.10 -15.27 5.80
C LEU A 124 -5.10 -15.62 6.89
N ARG A 125 -3.83 -15.38 6.63
CA ARG A 125 -2.74 -15.68 7.57
C ARG A 125 -1.64 -14.64 7.50
N ARG A 126 -0.98 -14.41 8.64
CA ARG A 126 0.28 -13.66 8.68
C ARG A 126 1.39 -14.45 8.00
N VAL A 127 2.13 -13.77 7.13
CA VAL A 127 3.31 -14.28 6.43
C VAL A 127 4.42 -13.24 6.48
N ARG A 128 5.67 -13.71 6.46
CA ARG A 128 6.83 -12.83 6.30
C ARG A 128 7.25 -12.81 4.83
N VAL A 129 7.31 -11.62 4.24
CA VAL A 129 7.72 -11.39 2.84
C VAL A 129 8.70 -10.23 2.84
N MET A 130 9.88 -10.42 2.26
CA MET A 130 10.96 -9.41 2.22
C MET A 130 11.21 -8.74 3.59
N ASN A 131 11.34 -9.55 4.65
CA ASN A 131 11.52 -9.11 6.04
C ASN A 131 10.36 -8.38 6.71
N ASP A 132 9.24 -8.18 6.03
CA ASP A 132 8.07 -7.51 6.57
C ASP A 132 6.89 -8.48 6.77
N TYR A 133 6.01 -8.16 7.73
CA TYR A 133 4.85 -8.97 8.03
C TYR A 133 3.65 -8.50 7.22
N ARG A 134 3.07 -9.42 6.45
CA ARG A 134 1.92 -9.17 5.60
C ARG A 134 0.83 -10.19 5.86
N ILE A 135 -0.40 -9.86 5.49
CA ILE A 135 -1.50 -10.82 5.52
C ILE A 135 -1.69 -11.39 4.12
N GLU A 136 -1.55 -12.71 3.99
CA GLU A 136 -1.78 -13.42 2.74
C GLU A 136 -3.17 -14.03 2.70
N LEU A 137 -3.82 -13.91 1.53
CA LEU A 137 -4.99 -14.70 1.17
C LEU A 137 -4.57 -15.97 0.41
N VAL A 138 -4.92 -17.13 0.93
CA VAL A 138 -4.69 -18.45 0.34
C VAL A 138 -6.03 -19.09 -0.04
N GLY A 139 -6.04 -19.96 -1.04
CA GLY A 139 -7.25 -20.71 -1.44
C GLY A 139 -8.13 -20.01 -2.47
N PHE A 140 -7.69 -18.88 -3.04
CA PHE A 140 -8.42 -18.20 -4.11
C PHE A 140 -8.30 -18.96 -5.45
N THR A 141 -9.29 -18.79 -6.33
CA THR A 141 -9.27 -19.34 -7.70
C THR A 141 -8.83 -18.30 -8.73
N ASP A 142 -8.34 -18.73 -9.89
CA ASP A 142 -7.86 -17.81 -10.94
C ASP A 142 -8.94 -16.83 -11.42
N GLY A 143 -10.21 -17.26 -11.48
CA GLY A 143 -11.33 -16.41 -11.84
C GLY A 143 -11.64 -15.28 -10.85
N MET A 144 -11.03 -15.29 -9.66
CA MET A 144 -11.24 -14.27 -8.63
C MET A 144 -10.21 -13.14 -8.66
N ARG A 145 -9.12 -13.29 -9.42
CA ARG A 145 -7.95 -12.38 -9.36
C ARG A 145 -8.32 -10.91 -9.60
N ASP A 146 -9.08 -10.61 -10.64
CA ASP A 146 -9.47 -9.23 -10.96
C ASP A 146 -10.38 -8.63 -9.87
N ARG A 147 -11.25 -9.47 -9.30
CA ARG A 147 -12.12 -9.08 -8.19
C ARG A 147 -11.31 -8.81 -6.91
N LEU A 148 -10.32 -9.64 -6.60
CA LEU A 148 -9.44 -9.42 -5.46
C LEU A 148 -8.64 -8.11 -5.59
N ARG A 149 -8.15 -7.80 -6.80
CA ARG A 149 -7.54 -6.49 -7.08
C ARG A 149 -8.51 -5.34 -6.84
N SER A 150 -9.77 -5.49 -7.26
CA SER A 150 -10.80 -4.47 -7.05
C SER A 150 -11.13 -4.20 -5.58
N PHE A 151 -10.89 -5.17 -4.69
CA PHE A 151 -11.05 -4.98 -3.25
C PHE A 151 -9.86 -4.26 -2.60
N GLY A 152 -8.72 -4.19 -3.28
CA GLY A 152 -7.49 -3.56 -2.79
C GLY A 152 -6.39 -4.55 -2.41
N LEU A 153 -6.56 -5.85 -2.70
CA LEU A 153 -5.45 -6.79 -2.59
C LEU A 153 -4.51 -6.58 -3.76
N PHE A 154 -3.21 -6.67 -3.49
CA PHE A 154 -2.20 -6.66 -4.54
C PHE A 154 -1.61 -8.06 -4.71
N SER A 155 -1.12 -8.35 -5.91
CA SER A 155 -0.43 -9.61 -6.19
C SER A 155 1.05 -9.38 -6.34
N GLU A 156 1.86 -10.25 -5.75
CA GLU A 156 3.31 -10.23 -5.90
C GLU A 156 3.80 -11.61 -6.36
N MET A 157 4.82 -11.62 -7.22
CA MET A 157 5.51 -12.85 -7.65
C MET A 157 6.60 -13.17 -6.62
N ILE A 158 6.34 -14.15 -5.74
CA ILE A 158 7.28 -14.54 -4.68
C ILE A 158 7.60 -16.03 -4.84
N ALA A 159 8.88 -16.35 -5.00
CA ALA A 159 9.34 -17.72 -5.30
C ALA A 159 8.56 -18.37 -6.47
N TRP A 160 8.40 -17.62 -7.56
CA TRP A 160 7.70 -18.04 -8.79
C TRP A 160 6.20 -18.34 -8.64
N LYS A 161 5.60 -18.01 -7.49
CA LYS A 161 4.16 -18.14 -7.24
C LYS A 161 3.52 -16.77 -7.08
N GLY A 162 2.43 -16.52 -7.79
CA GLY A 162 1.62 -15.31 -7.64
C GLY A 162 0.80 -15.38 -6.36
N ARG A 163 1.15 -14.58 -5.36
CA ARG A 163 0.50 -14.53 -4.04
C ARG A 163 -0.33 -13.26 -3.92
N PHE A 164 -1.48 -13.34 -3.26
CA PHE A 164 -2.30 -12.17 -2.96
C PHE A 164 -2.13 -11.74 -1.52
N LEU A 165 -1.86 -10.45 -1.34
CA LEU A 165 -1.53 -9.86 -0.05
C LEU A 165 -2.48 -8.70 0.25
N ILE A 166 -2.84 -8.56 1.52
CA ILE A 166 -3.48 -7.38 2.08
C ILE A 166 -2.36 -6.48 2.63
N PRO A 167 -2.37 -5.16 2.33
CA PRO A 167 -1.44 -4.21 2.93
C PRO A 167 -1.49 -4.28 4.47
N ALA A 168 -0.34 -4.39 5.14
CA ALA A 168 -0.24 -4.34 6.59
C ALA A 168 -0.21 -2.89 7.11
N SER A 169 -1.06 -2.03 6.54
CA SER A 169 -1.26 -0.63 6.91
C SER A 169 -2.68 -0.43 7.40
N ASP A 170 -3.04 0.79 7.80
CA ASP A 170 -4.40 1.14 8.22
C ASP A 170 -5.45 0.87 7.12
N ASP A 171 -5.05 0.94 5.84
CA ASP A 171 -5.89 0.55 4.70
C ASP A 171 -6.24 -0.95 4.70
N GLY A 172 -5.39 -1.78 5.29
CA GLY A 172 -5.56 -3.23 5.34
C GLY A 172 -6.85 -3.66 6.02
N GLN A 173 -7.27 -2.93 7.06
CA GLN A 173 -8.54 -3.17 7.74
C GLN A 173 -9.73 -2.89 6.80
N ALA A 174 -9.67 -1.86 5.97
CA ALA A 174 -10.72 -1.57 4.99
C ALA A 174 -10.77 -2.63 3.85
N VAL A 175 -9.62 -3.13 3.41
CA VAL A 175 -9.55 -4.25 2.45
C VAL A 175 -10.14 -5.52 3.07
N LEU A 176 -9.81 -5.81 4.33
CA LEU A 176 -10.37 -6.93 5.07
C LEU A 176 -11.90 -6.81 5.21
N SER A 177 -12.41 -5.62 5.51
CA SER A 177 -13.85 -5.34 5.54
C SER A 177 -14.54 -5.70 4.23
N ARG A 178 -14.02 -5.23 3.08
CA ARG A 178 -14.59 -5.55 1.75
C ARG A 178 -14.55 -7.04 1.44
N LEU A 179 -13.48 -7.73 1.84
CA LEU A 179 -13.39 -9.19 1.70
C LEU A 179 -14.48 -9.88 2.50
N ILE A 180 -14.70 -9.48 3.76
CA ILE A 180 -15.67 -10.13 4.65
C ILE A 180 -17.11 -9.82 4.27
N GLU A 181 -17.39 -8.62 3.76
CA GLU A 181 -18.70 -8.28 3.15
C GLU A 181 -19.06 -9.26 2.04
N ARG A 182 -18.06 -9.72 1.27
CA ARG A 182 -18.27 -10.65 0.15
C ARG A 182 -18.15 -12.12 0.55
N HIS A 183 -17.29 -12.42 1.51
CA HIS A 183 -16.90 -13.75 1.96
C HIS A 183 -17.00 -13.81 3.49
N ARG A 184 -18.11 -14.36 3.98
CA ARG A 184 -18.37 -14.51 5.42
C ARG A 184 -17.20 -15.22 6.12
N ILE A 185 -16.80 -14.74 7.30
CA ILE A 185 -15.90 -15.48 8.19
C ILE A 185 -16.59 -16.78 8.61
N VAL A 186 -15.88 -17.88 8.44
CA VAL A 186 -16.35 -19.22 8.82
C VAL A 186 -15.73 -19.63 10.15
N ASP A 187 -14.47 -19.26 10.39
CA ASP A 187 -13.75 -19.60 11.63
C ASP A 187 -12.61 -18.60 11.90
N VAL A 188 -12.25 -18.44 13.18
CA VAL A 188 -11.07 -17.70 13.65
C VAL A 188 -10.30 -18.62 14.59
N ALA A 189 -9.31 -19.32 14.04
CA ALA A 189 -8.51 -20.28 14.79
C ALA A 189 -7.30 -19.59 15.44
N GLY A 190 -7.15 -19.74 16.75
CA GLY A 190 -5.94 -19.30 17.47
C GLY A 190 -4.72 -20.09 17.03
N ARG A 191 -3.59 -19.40 16.79
CA ARG A 191 -2.27 -20.03 16.73
C ARG A 191 -1.72 -20.08 18.15
N GLY A 192 -1.77 -21.26 18.76
CA GLY A 192 -1.05 -21.56 20.00
C GLY A 192 0.45 -21.48 19.82
#